data_AF-A0A966TRJ1-F1
#
_entry.id   AF-A0A966TRJ1-F1
#
_cell.length_a   1.000
_cell.length_b   1.000
_cell.length_c   1.000
_cell.angle_alpha   90.00
_cell.angle_beta   90.00
_cell.angle_gamma   90.00
#
_symmetry.space_group_name_H-M   'P 1'
#
loop_
_entity.id
_entity.type
_entity.pdbx_description
1 polymer ?
#
loop_
_entity_poly.entity_id
_entity_poly.type
_entity_poly.pdbx_seq_one_letter_code
_entity_poly.pdbx_strand_id
1 'polypeptide(L)'
;MTPSAGLSKLYKTDARVHPVRQTTYCVGDSITPNVTSLKRTTDPNTACATGGDELIEGIENIQILYGEDTDAASDQVANRYVAAGTSGLDVDRIVSLRISILLRSIENNLTTTAAPYTFEGVTYTPAANDRYLRKVFTTTITLRNRVR
;
A
#
# COMPACT_ATOMS: atom_id res chain seq x y z
N MET A 1 43.73 -8.36 8.21
CA MET A 1 43.09 -7.07 7.91
C MET A 1 42.42 -6.58 9.18
N THR A 2 42.81 -5.41 9.66
CA THR A 2 42.25 -4.75 10.84
C THR A 2 40.82 -4.25 10.54
N PRO A 3 39.86 -4.31 11.48
CA PRO A 3 38.50 -3.86 11.25
C PRO A 3 38.45 -2.33 11.12
N SER A 4 37.69 -1.82 10.15
CA SER A 4 37.26 -0.42 10.13
C SER A 4 36.20 -0.21 11.22
N ALA A 5 36.32 0.87 12.00
CA ALA A 5 35.48 1.18 13.15
C ALA A 5 33.97 1.37 12.84
N GLY A 6 33.58 1.33 11.57
CA GLY A 6 32.20 1.54 11.12
C GLY A 6 31.39 0.27 10.80
N LEU A 7 31.96 -0.94 10.96
CA LEU A 7 31.28 -2.19 10.57
C LEU A 7 31.19 -3.17 11.74
N SER A 8 29.97 -3.66 12.00
CA SER A 8 29.65 -4.58 13.11
C SER A 8 30.11 -6.02 12.89
N LYS A 9 30.62 -6.36 11.70
CA LYS A 9 31.08 -7.71 11.32
C LYS A 9 32.33 -7.64 10.43
N LEU A 10 33.25 -8.56 10.66
CA LEU A 10 34.36 -8.86 9.73
C LEU A 10 33.80 -9.62 8.53
N TYR A 11 33.87 -9.00 7.36
CA TYR A 11 33.52 -9.62 6.10
C TYR A 11 34.73 -10.37 5.53
N LYS A 12 34.51 -11.59 5.03
CA LYS A 12 35.53 -12.41 4.36
C LYS A 12 35.82 -11.86 2.96
N THR A 13 36.92 -12.32 2.35
CA THR A 13 37.38 -11.88 1.02
C THR A 13 36.43 -12.22 -0.13
N ASP A 14 35.46 -13.11 0.10
CA ASP A 14 34.39 -13.50 -0.83
C ASP A 14 33.06 -12.77 -0.61
N ALA A 15 33.01 -11.80 0.31
CA ALA A 15 31.80 -11.03 0.56
C ALA A 15 31.42 -10.14 -0.63
N ARG A 16 30.12 -10.07 -0.91
CA ARG A 16 29.54 -9.19 -1.93
C ARG A 16 28.53 -8.25 -1.27
N VAL A 17 28.56 -6.98 -1.68
CA VAL A 17 27.55 -6.00 -1.31
C VAL A 17 26.56 -5.91 -2.45
N HIS A 18 25.28 -6.10 -2.14
CA HIS A 18 24.19 -5.87 -3.07
C HIS A 18 23.48 -4.57 -2.69
N PRO A 19 23.20 -3.67 -3.65
CA PRO A 19 22.40 -2.50 -3.36
C PRO A 19 20.97 -2.94 -3.04
N VAL A 20 20.42 -2.42 -1.95
CA VAL A 20 18.98 -2.51 -1.67
C VAL A 20 18.28 -1.50 -2.57
N ARG A 21 17.28 -1.96 -3.34
CA ARG A 21 16.42 -1.08 -4.13
C ARG A 21 15.08 -0.96 -3.42
N GLN A 22 14.76 0.24 -2.94
CA GLN A 22 13.45 0.56 -2.41
C GLN A 22 12.56 1.10 -3.54
N THR A 23 11.29 0.72 -3.52
CA THR A 23 10.25 1.32 -4.37
C THR A 23 9.13 1.78 -3.47
N THR A 24 8.81 3.07 -3.53
CA THR A 24 7.74 3.68 -2.74
C THR A 24 6.57 3.94 -3.68
N TYR A 25 5.39 3.46 -3.29
CA TYR A 25 4.12 3.79 -3.95
C TYR A 25 3.32 4.75 -3.07
N CYS A 26 2.61 5.68 -3.68
CA CYS A 26 1.81 6.66 -2.97
C CYS A 26 0.63 7.12 -3.81
N VAL A 27 -0.38 7.68 -3.15
CA VAL A 27 -1.40 8.50 -3.81
C VAL A 27 -0.97 9.96 -3.73
N GLY A 28 -1.03 10.67 -4.85
CA GLY A 28 -0.69 12.10 -4.92
C GLY A 28 -1.44 12.80 -6.04
N ASP A 29 -1.13 14.07 -6.26
CA ASP A 29 -1.73 14.84 -7.34
C ASP A 29 -1.24 14.33 -8.70
N SER A 30 -2.18 14.22 -9.63
CA SER A 30 -1.91 13.92 -11.03
C SER A 30 -1.37 15.15 -11.77
N ILE A 31 -0.75 14.92 -12.92
CA ILE A 31 -0.50 15.99 -13.89
C ILE A 31 -1.81 16.60 -14.41
N THR A 32 -2.89 15.82 -14.42
CA THR A 32 -4.23 16.30 -14.76
C THR A 32 -4.82 17.08 -13.58
N PRO A 33 -5.26 18.33 -13.77
CA PRO A 33 -5.79 19.15 -12.67
C PRO A 33 -6.98 18.50 -11.97
N ASN A 34 -6.99 18.56 -10.63
CA ASN A 34 -8.04 18.02 -9.75
C ASN A 34 -8.22 16.49 -9.80
N VAL A 35 -7.26 15.76 -10.37
CA VAL A 35 -7.21 14.31 -10.40
C VAL A 35 -6.10 13.83 -9.47
N THR A 36 -6.35 12.72 -8.78
CA THR A 36 -5.35 12.03 -7.97
C THR A 36 -4.80 10.86 -8.77
N SER A 37 -3.56 10.47 -8.53
CA SER A 37 -2.96 9.31 -9.19
C SER A 37 -2.15 8.45 -8.23
N LEU A 38 -2.03 7.18 -8.60
CA LEU A 38 -1.02 6.29 -8.04
C LEU A 38 0.31 6.64 -8.68
N LYS A 39 1.27 6.97 -7.83
CA LYS A 39 2.62 7.34 -8.21
C LYS A 39 3.63 6.39 -7.60
N ARG A 40 4.83 6.37 -8.18
CA ARG A 40 5.94 5.53 -7.73
C ARG A 40 7.26 6.30 -7.79
N THR A 41 8.11 6.11 -6.79
CA THR A 41 9.52 6.53 -6.85
C THR A 41 10.43 5.38 -6.44
N THR A 42 11.61 5.30 -7.05
CA THR A 42 12.70 4.43 -6.59
C THR A 42 13.87 5.21 -5.99
N ASP A 43 13.81 6.54 -6.01
CA ASP A 43 14.74 7.40 -5.30
C ASP A 43 14.23 7.62 -3.87
N PRO A 44 14.93 7.14 -2.83
CA PRO A 44 14.51 7.32 -1.45
C PRO A 44 14.53 8.79 -1.00
N ASN A 45 15.19 9.68 -1.73
CA ASN A 45 15.25 11.12 -1.42
C ASN A 45 14.12 11.92 -2.06
N THR A 46 13.34 11.30 -2.95
CA THR A 46 12.23 11.97 -3.64
C THR A 46 10.92 11.72 -2.88
N ALA A 47 10.23 12.82 -2.52
CA ALA A 47 8.89 12.74 -1.97
C ALA A 47 7.93 12.18 -3.03
N CYS A 48 7.41 10.97 -2.80
CA CYS A 48 6.64 10.23 -3.80
C CYS A 48 5.42 11.01 -4.33
N ALA A 49 4.66 11.67 -3.46
CA ALA A 49 3.41 12.32 -3.85
C ALA A 49 3.61 13.48 -4.84
N THR A 50 4.71 14.23 -4.68
CA THR A 50 4.99 15.43 -5.50
C THR A 50 5.99 15.15 -6.63
N GLY A 51 6.95 14.25 -6.44
CA GLY A 51 8.03 14.00 -7.39
C GLY A 51 8.11 12.57 -7.94
N GLY A 52 7.21 11.67 -7.55
CA GLY A 52 7.15 10.31 -8.11
C GLY A 52 6.59 10.28 -9.54
N ASP A 53 6.94 9.24 -10.28
CA ASP A 53 6.38 8.94 -11.60
C ASP A 53 4.91 8.58 -11.48
N GLU A 54 4.06 9.17 -12.30
CA GLU A 54 2.65 8.80 -12.39
C GLU A 54 2.49 7.43 -13.07
N LEU A 55 1.67 6.56 -12.47
CA LEU A 55 1.36 5.23 -13.02
C LEU A 55 -0.08 5.12 -13.49
N ILE A 56 -1.04 5.54 -12.65
CA ILE A 56 -2.48 5.36 -12.91
C ILE A 56 -3.23 6.57 -12.35
N GLU A 57 -3.93 7.30 -13.20
CA GLU A 57 -4.84 8.37 -12.80
C GLU A 57 -6.13 7.83 -12.17
N GLY A 58 -6.80 8.66 -11.37
CA GLY A 58 -8.08 8.35 -10.74
C GLY A 58 -7.96 7.46 -9.50
N ILE A 59 -6.76 7.12 -9.02
CA ILE A 59 -6.62 6.44 -7.72
C ILE A 59 -6.74 7.48 -6.60
N GLU A 60 -7.79 7.40 -5.78
CA GLU A 60 -8.02 8.32 -4.65
C GLU A 60 -7.52 7.77 -3.32
N ASN A 61 -7.56 6.45 -3.13
CA ASN A 61 -7.18 5.84 -1.86
C ASN A 61 -6.69 4.40 -2.06
N ILE A 62 -5.67 4.02 -1.28
CA ILE A 62 -5.18 2.66 -1.17
C ILE A 62 -5.12 2.32 0.31
N GLN A 63 -5.76 1.22 0.70
CA GLN A 63 -5.72 0.68 2.06
C GLN A 63 -5.17 -0.74 2.03
N ILE A 64 -4.34 -1.06 3.03
CA ILE A 64 -3.73 -2.37 3.19
C ILE A 64 -4.02 -2.84 4.61
N LEU A 65 -4.71 -3.97 4.71
CA LEU A 65 -4.92 -4.67 5.96
C LEU A 65 -4.09 -5.95 6.01
N TYR A 66 -3.54 -6.24 7.18
CA TYR A 66 -2.71 -7.39 7.46
C TYR A 66 -3.58 -8.51 8.02
N GLY A 67 -3.60 -9.64 7.32
CA GLY A 67 -4.31 -10.85 7.70
C GLY A 67 -3.46 -11.67 8.68
N GLU A 68 -3.84 -11.65 9.94
CA GLU A 68 -3.16 -12.34 11.03
C GLU A 68 -3.84 -13.68 11.33
N ASP A 69 -3.05 -14.74 11.34
CA ASP A 69 -3.43 -16.04 11.91
C ASP A 69 -3.23 -15.94 13.41
N THR A 70 -4.28 -16.07 14.20
CA THR A 70 -4.29 -16.00 15.67
C THR A 70 -4.47 -17.37 16.34
N ASP A 71 -4.51 -18.46 15.56
CA ASP A 71 -4.73 -19.80 16.07
C ASP A 71 -3.56 -20.31 16.92
N ALA A 72 -3.83 -20.97 18.05
CA ALA A 72 -2.76 -21.47 18.92
C ALA A 72 -1.83 -22.45 18.17
N ALA A 73 -2.40 -23.26 17.28
CA ALA A 73 -1.68 -24.01 16.27
C ALA A 73 -2.00 -23.41 14.90
N SER A 74 -1.03 -22.67 14.33
CA SER A 74 -1.20 -21.97 13.05
C SER A 74 -1.62 -22.91 11.92
N ASP A 75 -2.72 -22.58 11.26
CA ASP A 75 -3.25 -23.26 10.07
C ASP A 75 -2.93 -22.49 8.76
N GLN A 76 -2.24 -21.35 8.89
CA GLN A 76 -1.87 -20.43 7.81
C GLN A 76 -3.06 -19.70 7.16
N VAL A 77 -4.17 -19.59 7.89
CA VAL A 77 -5.35 -18.84 7.47
C VAL A 77 -5.51 -17.63 8.38
N ALA A 78 -5.73 -16.46 7.78
CA ALA A 78 -5.96 -15.25 8.57
C ALA A 78 -7.32 -15.32 9.27
N ASN A 79 -7.35 -15.16 10.61
CA ASN A 79 -8.59 -15.06 11.37
C ASN A 79 -9.09 -13.61 11.45
N ARG A 80 -8.20 -12.61 11.32
CA ARG A 80 -8.57 -11.18 11.31
C ARG A 80 -7.72 -10.38 10.33
N TYR A 81 -8.25 -9.24 9.87
CA TYR A 81 -7.56 -8.27 9.03
C TYR A 81 -7.53 -6.92 9.73
N VAL A 82 -6.34 -6.38 9.99
CA VAL A 82 -6.15 -5.14 10.76
C VAL A 82 -5.12 -4.21 10.12
N ALA A 83 -5.20 -2.91 10.43
CA ALA A 83 -4.23 -1.93 9.93
C ALA A 83 -2.85 -2.14 10.58
N ALA A 84 -1.78 -1.73 9.87
CA ALA A 84 -0.44 -1.68 10.47
C ALA A 84 -0.43 -0.81 11.74
N GLY A 85 0.31 -1.27 12.76
CA GLY A 85 0.42 -0.56 14.03
C GLY A 85 -0.80 -0.74 14.96
N THR A 86 -1.77 -1.58 14.59
CA THR A 86 -2.84 -2.00 15.52
C THR A 86 -2.21 -2.66 16.76
N SER A 87 -2.63 -2.22 17.95
CA SER A 87 -2.12 -2.80 19.20
C SER A 87 -2.42 -4.30 19.28
N GLY A 88 -1.40 -5.08 19.65
CA GLY A 88 -1.50 -6.55 19.74
C GLY A 88 -1.53 -7.28 18.39
N LEU A 89 -1.16 -6.62 17.29
CA LEU A 89 -0.83 -7.29 16.02
C LEU A 89 0.53 -7.98 16.15
N ASP A 90 0.57 -9.30 15.99
CA ASP A 90 1.81 -10.06 15.87
C ASP A 90 2.27 -10.12 14.41
N VAL A 91 3.39 -9.46 14.12
CA VAL A 91 3.95 -9.35 12.76
C VAL A 91 4.45 -10.68 12.21
N ASP A 92 4.89 -11.59 13.10
CA ASP A 92 5.40 -12.91 12.71
C ASP A 92 4.26 -13.87 12.31
N ARG A 93 3.02 -13.48 12.61
CA ARG A 93 1.80 -14.24 12.35
C ARG A 93 0.96 -13.70 11.20
N ILE A 94 1.51 -12.76 10.41
CA ILE A 94 0.86 -12.24 9.21
C ILE A 94 1.00 -13.24 8.06
N VAL A 95 -0.13 -13.75 7.58
CA VAL A 95 -0.20 -14.79 6.54
C VAL A 95 -0.83 -14.30 5.24
N SER A 96 -1.45 -13.12 5.23
CA SER A 96 -2.03 -12.53 4.02
C SER A 96 -2.13 -11.01 4.10
N LEU A 97 -2.35 -10.37 2.96
CA LEU A 97 -2.66 -8.95 2.84
C LEU A 97 -3.99 -8.79 2.12
N ARG A 98 -4.86 -7.91 2.61
CA ARG A 98 -6.03 -7.43 1.87
C ARG A 98 -5.75 -6.01 1.42
N ILE A 99 -5.76 -5.82 0.11
CA ILE A 99 -5.50 -4.52 -0.52
C ILE A 99 -6.80 -4.04 -1.14
N SER A 100 -7.23 -2.85 -0.75
CA SER A 100 -8.40 -2.17 -1.31
C SER A 100 -7.98 -0.87 -1.97
N ILE A 101 -8.49 -0.63 -3.18
CA ILE A 101 -8.20 0.56 -3.96
C ILE A 101 -9.51 1.24 -4.33
N LEU A 102 -9.61 2.53 -4.03
CA LEU A 102 -10.70 3.40 -4.46
C LEU A 102 -10.29 4.10 -5.76
N LEU A 103 -11.00 3.78 -6.83
CA LEU A 103 -10.87 4.43 -8.13
C LEU A 103 -11.99 5.44 -8.29
N ARG A 104 -11.67 6.54 -8.95
CA ARG A 104 -12.56 7.62 -9.35
C ARG A 104 -12.40 7.88 -10.84
N SER A 105 -13.49 8.20 -11.52
CA SER A 105 -13.44 8.70 -12.89
C SER A 105 -12.60 9.99 -13.01
N ILE A 106 -12.01 10.21 -14.18
CA ILE A 106 -11.28 11.44 -14.48
C ILE A 106 -12.25 12.61 -14.63
N GLU A 107 -13.36 12.37 -15.33
CA GLU A 107 -14.41 13.36 -15.54
C GLU A 107 -15.38 13.40 -14.37
N ASN A 108 -15.75 14.63 -13.99
CA ASN A 108 -16.88 14.89 -13.12
C ASN A 108 -18.18 14.93 -13.96
N ASN A 109 -19.33 14.60 -13.38
CA ASN A 109 -20.64 14.49 -14.04
C ASN A 109 -20.88 13.21 -14.86
N LEU A 110 -20.21 12.10 -14.51
CA LEU A 110 -20.62 10.78 -15.01
C LEU A 110 -21.87 10.25 -14.28
N THR A 111 -22.26 10.90 -13.18
CA THR A 111 -23.53 10.66 -12.48
C THR A 111 -24.39 11.92 -12.50
N THR A 112 -25.72 11.77 -12.50
CA THR A 112 -26.67 12.91 -12.45
C THR A 112 -26.70 13.57 -11.08
N THR A 113 -26.38 12.82 -10.02
CA THR A 113 -26.28 13.27 -8.63
C THR A 113 -25.03 12.69 -7.97
N ALA A 114 -24.59 13.29 -6.87
CA ALA A 114 -23.55 12.70 -6.04
C ALA A 114 -23.97 11.30 -5.57
N ALA A 115 -23.10 10.31 -5.74
CA ALA A 115 -23.38 8.92 -5.42
C ALA A 115 -22.57 8.48 -4.18
N PRO A 116 -23.23 8.05 -3.10
CA PRO A 116 -22.55 7.47 -1.95
C PRO A 116 -21.75 6.21 -2.35
N TYR A 117 -20.63 5.99 -1.69
CA TYR A 117 -19.79 4.80 -1.89
C TYR A 117 -19.33 4.24 -0.55
N THR A 118 -19.09 2.93 -0.49
CA THR A 118 -18.58 2.26 0.70
C THR A 118 -17.14 1.83 0.46
N PHE A 119 -16.23 2.20 1.36
CA PHE A 119 -14.82 1.85 1.31
C PHE A 119 -14.36 1.44 2.71
N GLU A 120 -13.69 0.29 2.82
CA GLU A 120 -13.30 -0.31 4.11
C GLU A 120 -14.45 -0.40 5.15
N GLY A 121 -15.67 -0.68 4.67
CA GLY A 121 -16.86 -0.80 5.51
C GLY A 121 -17.48 0.53 5.96
N VAL A 122 -16.89 1.67 5.60
CA VAL A 122 -17.43 3.01 5.88
C VAL A 122 -18.11 3.56 4.64
N THR A 123 -19.34 4.06 4.80
CA THR A 123 -20.07 4.74 3.71
C THR A 123 -19.78 6.23 3.74
N TYR A 124 -19.34 6.75 2.60
CA TYR A 124 -19.06 8.16 2.36
C TYR A 124 -20.15 8.75 1.47
N THR A 125 -20.64 9.92 1.84
CA THR A 125 -21.59 10.70 1.05
C THR A 125 -20.87 11.92 0.50
N PRO A 126 -20.59 11.97 -0.83
CA PRO A 126 -19.93 13.12 -1.43
C PRO A 126 -20.79 14.39 -1.39
N ALA A 127 -20.14 15.55 -1.53
CA ALA A 127 -20.83 16.81 -1.70
C ALA A 127 -21.68 16.82 -2.99
N ALA A 128 -22.71 17.66 -3.07
CA ALA A 128 -23.67 17.64 -4.19
C ALA A 128 -23.07 17.89 -5.59
N ASN A 129 -21.91 18.55 -5.65
CA ASN A 129 -21.13 18.83 -6.87
C ASN A 129 -20.06 17.76 -7.19
N ASP A 130 -19.88 16.77 -6.33
CA ASP A 130 -19.02 15.61 -6.57
C ASP A 130 -19.85 14.52 -7.25
N ARG A 131 -19.79 14.50 -8.58
CA ARG A 131 -20.51 13.57 -9.46
C ARG A 131 -19.54 12.67 -10.22
N TYR A 132 -18.44 12.34 -9.57
CA TYR A 132 -17.51 11.35 -10.09
C TYR A 132 -18.05 9.95 -9.84
N LEU A 133 -17.83 9.05 -10.80
CA LEU A 133 -18.10 7.64 -10.59
C LEU A 133 -16.95 7.02 -9.80
N ARG A 134 -17.27 6.34 -8.70
CA ARG A 134 -16.28 5.63 -7.87
C ARG A 134 -16.49 4.14 -7.88
N LYS A 135 -15.39 3.39 -7.86
CA LYS A 135 -15.40 1.93 -7.78
C LYS A 135 -14.29 1.45 -6.85
N VAL A 136 -14.65 0.51 -5.99
CA VAL A 136 -13.70 -0.14 -5.09
C VAL A 136 -13.30 -1.49 -5.67
N PHE A 137 -12.01 -1.77 -5.67
CA PHE A 137 -11.47 -3.10 -5.96
C PHE A 137 -10.73 -3.59 -4.73
N THR A 138 -11.02 -4.82 -4.33
CA THR A 138 -10.35 -5.47 -3.20
C THR A 138 -9.77 -6.78 -3.66
N THR A 139 -8.52 -7.04 -3.28
CA THR A 139 -7.84 -8.31 -3.50
C THR A 139 -7.20 -8.79 -2.21
N THR A 140 -7.17 -10.10 -2.03
CA THR A 140 -6.51 -10.75 -0.89
C THR A 140 -5.38 -11.62 -1.42
N ILE A 141 -4.17 -11.38 -0.92
CA ILE A 141 -2.95 -12.04 -1.35
C ILE A 141 -2.40 -12.82 -0.16
N THR A 142 -2.26 -14.15 -0.28
CA THR A 142 -1.60 -14.98 0.71
C THR A 142 -0.09 -14.81 0.64
N LEU A 143 0.57 -14.61 1.77
CA LEU A 143 2.02 -14.50 1.86
C LEU A 143 2.63 -15.89 2.05
N ARG A 144 3.35 -16.37 1.04
CA ARG A 144 4.10 -17.63 1.11
C ARG A 144 5.59 -17.36 1.24
N ASN A 145 5.98 -16.65 2.30
CA ASN A 145 7.40 -16.48 2.59
C ASN A 145 7.80 -17.38 3.76
N ARG A 146 8.28 -18.59 3.46
CA ARG A 146 9.09 -19.36 4.41
C ARG A 146 10.31 -19.90 3.68
N VAL A 147 11.46 -19.30 3.95
CA VAL A 147 12.73 -20.03 3.93
C VAL A 147 12.74 -20.84 5.22
N ARG A 148 12.74 -22.18 5.08
CA ARG A 148 12.99 -23.09 6.19
C ARG A 148 14.48 -23.32 6.34
#